data_AF-A0A7X5TPC9-F1
#
_entry.id   AF-A0A7X5TPC9-F1
#
_cell.length_a   1.000
_cell.length_b   1.000
_cell.length_c   1.000
_cell.angle_alpha   90.00
_cell.angle_beta   90.00
_cell.angle_gamma   90.00
#
_symmetry.space_group_name_H-M   'P 1'
#
loop_
_entity.id
_entity.type
_entity.pdbx_description
1 polymer ?
#
loop_
_entity_poly.entity_id
_entity_poly.type
_entity_poly.pdbx_seq_one_letter_code
_entity_poly.pdbx_strand_id
1 'polypeptide(L)'
;MNIDRATTLAVLADIASALQAQSRLEALETELRTERAEHVRTAVKLSALEKLRPHWAQGYTSDSVAAQTATAALAQIWDFLGVDNQSSAMDALRRLTEKDAA
;
A
#
# COMPACT_ATOMS: atom_id res chain seq x y z
N MET A 1 -39.73 -26.96 36.66
CA MET A 1 -38.58 -26.10 37.04
C MET A 1 -38.85 -24.73 36.46
N ASN A 2 -39.36 -23.81 37.27
CA ASN A 2 -39.78 -22.48 36.80
C ASN A 2 -38.54 -21.58 36.85
N ILE A 3 -37.92 -21.30 35.70
CA ILE A 3 -36.81 -20.36 35.64
C ILE A 3 -37.43 -18.99 35.91
N ASP A 4 -37.02 -18.36 37.01
CA ASP A 4 -37.53 -17.05 37.40
C ASP A 4 -37.14 -15.99 36.35
N ARG A 5 -38.04 -15.02 36.13
CA ARG A 5 -37.87 -13.93 35.18
C ARG A 5 -36.57 -13.16 35.42
N ALA A 6 -36.14 -13.04 36.68
CA ALA A 6 -34.86 -12.41 37.02
C ALA A 6 -33.66 -13.17 36.43
N THR A 7 -33.69 -14.51 36.45
CA THR A 7 -32.64 -15.34 35.86
C THR A 7 -32.59 -15.19 34.34
N THR A 8 -33.74 -15.16 33.67
CA THR A 8 -33.80 -14.96 32.22
C THR A 8 -33.26 -13.58 31.81
N LEU A 9 -33.58 -12.52 32.58
CA LEU A 9 -33.07 -11.17 32.31
C LEU A 9 -31.56 -11.06 32.53
N ALA A 10 -31.02 -11.72 33.56
CA ALA A 10 -29.58 -11.76 33.80
C ALA A 10 -28.83 -12.42 32.63
N VAL A 11 -29.31 -13.57 32.15
CA VAL A 11 -28.72 -14.27 31.01
C VAL A 11 -28.77 -13.43 29.73
N LEU A 12 -29.88 -12.72 29.49
CA LEU A 12 -29.99 -11.83 28.32
C LEU A 12 -29.02 -10.64 28.39
N ALA A 13 -28.78 -10.09 29.59
CA ALA A 13 -27.80 -9.02 29.80
C ALA A 13 -26.37 -9.50 29.52
N ASP A 14 -26.04 -10.71 29.97
CA ASP A 14 -24.74 -11.32 29.72
C ASP A 14 -24.52 -11.59 28.22
N ILE A 15 -25.55 -12.09 27.52
CA ILE A 15 -25.49 -12.29 26.06
C ILE A 15 -25.30 -10.95 25.34
N ALA A 16 -26.02 -9.90 25.74
CA ALA A 16 -25.87 -8.58 25.14
C ALA A 16 -24.44 -8.02 25.32
N SER A 17 -23.85 -8.22 26.50
CA SER A 17 -22.47 -7.83 26.79
C SER A 17 -21.47 -8.61 25.92
N ALA A 18 -21.66 -9.92 25.77
CA ALA A 18 -20.81 -10.77 24.94
C ALA A 18 -20.85 -10.36 23.46
N LEU A 19 -22.04 -10.05 22.93
CA LEU A 19 -22.21 -9.58 21.55
C LEU A 19 -21.51 -8.23 21.33
N GLN A 20 -21.64 -7.31 22.29
CA GLN A 20 -20.93 -6.02 22.23
C GLN A 20 -19.41 -6.20 22.26
N ALA A 21 -18.90 -7.13 23.07
CA ALA A 21 -17.49 -7.46 23.09
C ALA A 21 -17.02 -8.06 21.75
N GLN A 22 -17.85 -8.89 21.12
CA GLN A 22 -17.55 -9.50 19.83
C GLN A 22 -17.45 -8.47 18.71
N SER A 23 -18.40 -7.53 18.61
CA SER A 23 -18.31 -6.44 17.63
C SER A 23 -17.08 -5.55 17.85
N ARG A 24 -16.66 -5.35 19.11
CA ARG A 24 -15.43 -4.60 19.42
C ARG A 24 -14.17 -5.35 18.98
N LEU A 25 -14.14 -6.68 19.13
CA LEU A 25 -13.03 -7.50 18.66
C LEU A 25 -12.91 -7.45 17.13
N GLU A 26 -14.02 -7.55 16.42
CA GLU A 26 -14.05 -7.45 14.95
C GLU A 26 -13.52 -6.09 14.47
N ALA A 27 -13.92 -5.00 15.12
CA ALA A 27 -13.40 -3.66 14.82
C ALA A 27 -11.87 -3.59 15.04
N LEU A 28 -11.37 -4.09 16.17
CA LEU A 28 -9.92 -4.11 16.45
C LEU A 28 -9.14 -4.97 15.46
N GLU A 29 -9.71 -6.10 15.01
CA GLU A 29 -9.09 -6.91 13.96
C GLU A 29 -9.00 -6.17 12.63
N THR A 30 -10.03 -5.41 12.25
CA THR A 30 -9.98 -4.61 11.02
C THR A 30 -8.92 -3.51 11.10
N GLU A 31 -8.81 -2.82 12.24
CA GLU A 31 -7.80 -1.80 12.48
C GLU A 31 -6.39 -2.40 12.41
N LEU A 32 -6.15 -3.54 13.07
CA LEU A 32 -4.87 -4.24 13.03
C LEU A 32 -4.50 -4.69 11.61
N ARG A 33 -5.48 -5.13 10.79
CA ARG A 33 -5.25 -5.48 9.38
C ARG A 33 -4.82 -4.24 8.59
N THR A 34 -5.46 -3.09 8.80
CA THR A 34 -5.11 -1.85 8.10
C THR A 34 -3.72 -1.33 8.49
N GLU A 35 -3.39 -1.36 9.78
CA GLU A 35 -2.09 -0.93 10.29
C GLU A 35 -0.97 -1.83 9.76
N ARG A 36 -1.17 -3.16 9.77
CA ARG A 36 -0.22 -4.10 9.16
C ARG A 36 0.01 -3.84 7.68
N ALA A 37 -1.04 -3.53 6.93
CA ALA A 37 -0.90 -3.20 5.51
C ALA A 37 -0.06 -1.94 5.31
N GLU A 38 -0.21 -0.93 6.16
CA GLU A 38 0.59 0.30 6.10
C GLU A 38 2.05 0.05 6.52
N HIS A 39 2.29 -0.79 7.53
CA HIS A 39 3.64 -1.23 7.89
C HIS A 39 4.35 -1.96 6.75
N VAL A 40 3.65 -2.83 6.02
CA VAL A 40 4.23 -3.49 4.85
C VAL A 40 4.56 -2.48 3.76
N ARG A 41 3.65 -1.53 3.47
CA ARG A 41 3.89 -0.47 2.47
C ARG A 41 5.10 0.39 2.82
N THR A 42 5.20 0.81 4.08
CA THR A 42 6.33 1.62 4.57
C THR A 42 7.64 0.83 4.58
N ALA A 43 7.62 -0.45 4.96
CA ALA A 43 8.79 -1.32 4.91
C ALA A 43 9.31 -1.52 3.47
N VAL A 44 8.41 -1.68 2.48
CA VAL A 44 8.79 -1.77 1.06
C VAL A 44 9.44 -0.47 0.59
N LYS A 45 8.89 0.70 0.95
CA LYS A 45 9.48 2.01 0.64
C LYS A 45 10.87 2.15 1.28
N LEU A 46 11.00 1.79 2.55
CA LEU A 46 12.27 1.88 3.27
C LEU A 46 13.33 0.97 2.62
N SER A 47 12.97 -0.27 2.27
CA SER A 47 13.88 -1.19 1.57
C SER A 47 14.34 -0.64 0.22
N ALA A 48 13.46 0.01 -0.54
CA ALA A 48 13.84 0.67 -1.79
C ALA A 48 14.82 1.82 -1.56
N LEU A 49 14.60 2.65 -0.54
CA LEU A 49 15.49 3.76 -0.17
C LEU A 49 16.85 3.25 0.36
N GLU A 50 16.86 2.16 1.13
CA GLU A 50 18.10 1.53 1.62
C GLU A 50 18.97 1.00 0.48
N LYS A 51 18.36 0.47 -0.59
CA LYS A 51 19.10 0.06 -1.80
C LYS A 51 19.76 1.22 -2.53
N LEU A 52 19.24 2.44 -2.40
CA LEU A 52 19.81 3.65 -2.98
C LEU A 52 20.90 4.29 -2.09
N ARG A 53 20.98 3.89 -0.82
CA ARG A 53 21.94 4.42 0.17
C ARG A 53 23.42 4.33 -0.25
N PRO A 54 23.91 3.25 -0.89
CA PRO A 54 25.30 3.19 -1.38
C PRO A 54 25.60 4.21 -2.47
N HIS A 55 24.62 4.57 -3.29
CA HIS A 55 24.76 5.58 -4.34
C HIS A 55 24.78 7.00 -3.76
N TRP A 56 24.00 7.27 -2.70
CA TRP A 56 24.03 8.57 -2.00
C TRP A 56 25.30 8.77 -1.16
N ALA A 57 25.85 7.69 -0.59
CA ALA A 57 27.08 7.73 0.21
C ALA A 57 28.35 8.06 -0.61
N GLN A 58 28.31 7.91 -1.94
CA GLN A 58 29.43 8.26 -2.84
C GLN A 58 29.55 9.75 -3.16
N GLY A 59 28.72 10.62 -2.55
CA GLY A 59 28.93 12.07 -2.59
C GLY A 59 28.37 12.77 -3.83
N TYR A 60 27.44 12.15 -4.55
CA TYR A 60 26.67 12.87 -5.57
C TYR A 60 25.78 13.91 -4.88
N THR A 61 26.00 15.18 -5.19
CA THR A 61 25.14 16.27 -4.72
C THR A 61 23.69 15.99 -5.16
N SER A 62 22.76 16.22 -4.23
CA SER A 62 21.33 15.83 -4.26
C SER A 62 20.63 16.00 -5.62
N ASP A 63 21.00 17.02 -6.41
CA ASP A 63 20.38 17.33 -7.69
C ASP A 63 20.84 16.42 -8.84
N SER A 64 22.07 15.90 -8.79
CA SER A 64 22.65 15.15 -9.91
C SER A 64 22.25 13.67 -9.90
N VAL A 65 22.05 13.04 -8.74
CA VAL A 65 21.58 11.64 -8.67
C VAL A 65 20.07 11.50 -8.86
N ALA A 66 19.26 12.46 -8.38
CA ALA A 66 17.84 12.47 -8.69
C ALA A 66 17.62 12.62 -10.21
N ALA A 67 18.36 13.52 -10.86
CA ALA A 67 18.35 13.69 -12.30
C ALA A 67 18.86 12.43 -13.02
N GLN A 68 20.00 11.86 -12.64
CA GLN A 68 20.55 10.66 -13.28
C GLN A 68 19.69 9.40 -13.06
N THR A 69 19.05 9.26 -11.89
CA THR A 69 18.12 8.16 -11.61
C THR A 69 16.84 8.33 -12.42
N ALA A 70 16.32 9.55 -12.54
CA ALA A 70 15.19 9.84 -13.41
C ALA A 70 15.55 9.58 -14.88
N THR A 71 16.74 9.97 -15.34
CA THR A 71 17.22 9.68 -16.69
C THR A 71 17.40 8.18 -16.93
N ALA A 72 17.93 7.41 -15.97
CA ALA A 72 18.08 5.97 -16.09
C ALA A 72 16.73 5.24 -16.09
N ALA A 73 15.78 5.68 -15.27
CA ALA A 73 14.41 5.15 -15.27
C ALA A 73 13.70 5.47 -16.60
N LEU A 74 13.87 6.68 -17.14
CA LEU A 74 13.35 7.06 -18.45
C LEU A 74 13.98 6.22 -19.57
N ALA A 75 15.28 5.96 -19.52
CA ALA A 75 15.96 5.10 -20.50
C ALA A 75 15.42 3.66 -20.47
N GLN A 76 15.17 3.10 -19.28
CA GLN A 76 14.55 1.76 -19.16
C GLN A 76 13.13 1.72 -19.71
N ILE A 77 12.34 2.80 -19.52
CA ILE A 77 11.01 2.92 -20.11
C ILE A 77 11.11 2.99 -21.64
N TRP A 78 12.09 3.72 -22.17
CA TRP A 78 12.31 3.81 -23.61
C TRP A 78 12.72 2.48 -24.23
N ASP A 79 13.64 1.74 -23.60
CA ASP A 79 14.03 0.39 -24.00
C ASP A 79 12.83 -0.57 -23.98
N PHE A 80 11.99 -0.52 -22.94
CA PHE A 80 10.80 -1.36 -22.83
C PHE A 80 9.77 -1.05 -23.94
N LEU A 81 9.64 0.22 -24.31
CA LEU A 81 8.76 0.67 -25.39
C LEU A 81 9.39 0.52 -26.78
N GLY A 82 10.67 0.19 -26.87
CA GLY A 82 11.43 0.09 -28.12
C GLY A 82 11.59 1.43 -28.85
N VAL A 83 11.66 2.54 -28.10
CA VAL A 83 11.80 3.88 -28.65
C VAL A 83 13.10 4.54 -28.20
N ASP A 84 13.56 5.56 -28.91
CA ASP A 84 14.84 6.23 -28.68
C ASP A 84 14.72 7.68 -28.20
N ASN A 85 13.49 8.20 -28.09
CA ASN A 85 13.23 9.58 -27.68
C ASN A 85 11.89 9.75 -26.94
N GLN A 86 11.80 10.85 -26.19
CA GLN A 86 10.66 11.17 -25.32
C GLN A 86 9.33 11.30 -26.08
N SER A 87 9.34 11.92 -27.28
CA SER A 87 8.11 12.14 -28.06
C SER A 87 7.52 10.80 -28.50
N SER A 88 8.36 9.91 -29.03
CA SER A 88 7.96 8.56 -29.42
C SER A 88 7.49 7.72 -28.22
N ALA A 89 8.11 7.88 -27.04
CA ALA A 89 7.66 7.23 -25.81
C ALA A 89 6.24 7.66 -25.41
N MET A 90 5.95 8.96 -25.45
CA MET A 90 4.63 9.49 -25.12
C MET A 90 3.54 9.05 -26.11
N ASP A 91 3.87 8.96 -27.40
CA ASP A 91 2.95 8.45 -28.42
C ASP A 91 2.66 6.96 -28.23
N ALA A 92 3.67 6.16 -27.88
CA ALA A 92 3.50 4.73 -27.57
C ALA A 92 2.62 4.52 -26.33
N LEU A 93 2.86 5.28 -25.26
CA LEU A 93 2.04 5.23 -24.04
C LEU A 93 0.59 5.66 -24.28
N ARG A 94 0.38 6.70 -25.09
CA ARG A 94 -0.97 7.15 -25.48
C ARG A 94 -1.71 6.05 -26.23
N ARG A 95 -1.07 5.41 -27.22
CA ARG A 95 -1.66 4.29 -27.98
C ARG A 95 -2.00 3.09 -27.11
N LEU A 96 -1.15 2.75 -26.13
CA LEU A 96 -1.44 1.69 -25.16
C LEU A 96 -2.67 2.03 -24.31
N THR A 97 -2.75 3.26 -23.81
CA THR A 97 -3.87 3.72 -22.98
C THR A 97 -5.18 3.77 -23.78
N GLU A 98 -5.14 4.18 -25.04
CA GLU A 98 -6.29 4.18 -25.95
C GLU A 98 -6.74 2.77 -26.34
N LYS A 99 -5.79 1.82 -26.48
CA LYS A 99 -6.08 0.42 -26.75
C LYS A 99 -6.75 -0.30 -25.58
N ASP A 100 -6.38 0.05 -24.34
CA ASP A 100 -7.00 -0.51 -23.14
C ASP A 100 -8.35 0.15 -22.80
N ALA A 101 -8.63 1.32 -23.37
CA ALA A 101 -9.89 2.04 -23.21
C ALA A 101 -10.98 1.67 -24.25
N ALA A 102 -10.65 0.82 -25.22
CA ALA A 102 -11.54 0.33 -26.28
C ALA A 102 -11.97 -1.13 -26.00
#